data_AF-A0A935DJD4-F1
#
_entry.id   AF-A0A935DJD4-F1
#
_cell.length_a   1.000
_cell.length_b   1.000
_cell.length_c   1.000
_cell.angle_alpha   90.00
_cell.angle_beta   90.00
_cell.angle_gamma   90.00
#
_symmetry.space_group_name_H-M   'P 1'
#
loop_
_entity.id
_entity.type
_entity.pdbx_description
1 polymer ?
#
loop_
_entity_poly.entity_id
_entity_poly.type
_entity_poly.pdbx_seq_one_letter_code
_entity_poly.pdbx_strand_id
1 'polypeptide(L)' 'MGCLCAHAPPRVRGVLLSPRADDLRWLGGLYERGGLRAHIDATFPLEGLGDAHRMSIAGRTRGKIVIAVA' A
#
# COMPACT_ATOMS: atom_id res chain seq x y z
N MET A 1 -15.14 23.64 30.45
CA MET A 1 -13.97 22.74 30.37
C MET A 1 -14.26 21.72 29.28
N GLY A 2 -13.65 21.87 28.10
CA GLY A 2 -13.95 21.05 26.93
C GLY A 2 -13.37 21.71 25.69
N CYS A 3 -12.06 21.60 25.54
CA CYS A 3 -11.32 22.13 24.41
C CYS A 3 -11.72 21.34 23.16
N LEU A 4 -12.39 22.00 22.20
CA LEU A 4 -12.64 21.43 20.88
C LEU A 4 -11.29 21.30 20.17
N CYS A 5 -10.79 20.07 20.07
CA CYS A 5 -9.61 19.75 19.26
C CYS A 5 -9.94 20.10 17.79
N ALA A 6 -9.44 21.23 17.30
CA ALA A 6 -9.51 21.58 15.89
C ALA A 6 -8.69 20.57 15.09
N HIS A 7 -9.35 19.63 14.41
CA HIS A 7 -8.71 18.72 13.47
C HIS A 7 -8.28 19.51 12.23
N ALA A 8 -7.02 19.91 12.18
CA ALA A 8 -6.46 20.55 11.00
C ALA A 8 -6.45 19.58 9.82
N PRO A 9 -6.85 20.01 8.61
CA PRO A 9 -6.87 19.14 7.45
C PRO A 9 -5.46 18.62 7.12
N PRO A 10 -5.32 17.36 6.67
CA PRO A 10 -4.02 16.83 6.29
C PRO A 10 -3.44 17.64 5.13
N ARG A 11 -2.12 17.91 5.19
CA ARG A 11 -1.41 18.52 4.06
C ARG A 11 -1.37 17.52 2.91
N VAL A 12 -2.07 17.80 1.82
CA VAL A 12 -2.09 16.94 0.63
C VAL A 12 -1.08 17.46 -0.39
N ARG A 13 -0.15 16.61 -0.80
CA ARG A 13 0.73 16.85 -1.96
C ARG A 13 0.26 15.96 -3.10
N GLY A 14 -0.29 16.57 -4.16
CA GLY A 14 -0.66 15.85 -5.37
C GLY A 14 0.58 15.33 -6.08
N VAL A 15 0.57 14.05 -6.48
CA VAL A 15 1.57 13.45 -7.35
C VAL A 15 0.83 12.82 -8.52
N LEU A 16 1.16 13.22 -9.75
CA LEU A 16 0.68 12.54 -10.94
C LEU A 16 1.59 11.34 -11.22
N LEU A 17 0.97 10.19 -11.45
CA LEU A 17 1.63 8.95 -11.84
C LEU A 17 1.10 8.58 -13.23
N SER A 18 1.97 8.09 -14.11
CA SER A 18 1.55 7.46 -15.37
C SER A 18 1.96 6.00 -15.35
N PRO A 19 1.07 5.05 -15.66
CA PRO A 19 1.44 3.66 -15.85
C PRO A 19 2.51 3.55 -16.95
N ARG A 20 3.60 2.81 -16.66
CA ARG A 20 4.69 2.56 -17.61
C ARG A 20 4.97 1.06 -17.68
N ALA A 21 4.64 0.45 -18.81
CA ALA A 21 4.80 -0.99 -18.99
C ALA A 21 6.28 -1.42 -18.98
N ASP A 22 7.18 -0.63 -19.55
CA ASP A 22 8.61 -0.96 -19.61
C ASP A 22 9.25 -0.94 -18.22
N ASP A 23 8.87 0.01 -17.37
CA ASP A 23 9.31 0.06 -15.97
C ASP A 23 8.89 -1.20 -15.22
N LEU A 24 7.65 -1.67 -15.42
CA LEU A 24 7.15 -2.89 -14.80
C LEU A 24 7.87 -4.15 -15.32
N ARG A 25 8.19 -4.21 -16.63
CA ARG A 25 9.00 -5.31 -17.20
C ARG A 25 10.40 -5.34 -16.61
N TRP A 26 11.03 -4.17 -16.48
CA TRP A 26 12.34 -4.05 -15.86
C TRP A 26 12.33 -4.49 -14.40
N LEU A 27 11.34 -4.05 -13.61
CA LEU A 27 11.15 -4.50 -12.23
C LEU A 27 10.89 -6.02 -12.14
N GLY A 28 10.10 -6.58 -13.06
CA GLY A 28 9.86 -8.02 -13.17
C GLY A 28 11.14 -8.81 -13.39
N GLY A 29 11.99 -8.36 -14.32
CA GLY A 29 13.28 -9.00 -14.56
C GLY A 29 14.23 -8.92 -13.35
N LEU A 30 14.19 -7.84 -12.56
CA LEU A 30 14.95 -7.77 -11.30
C LEU A 30 14.41 -8.76 -10.26
N TYR A 31 13.09 -8.90 -10.16
CA TYR A 31 12.44 -9.83 -9.24
C TYR A 31 12.80 -11.28 -9.57
N GLU A 32 12.66 -11.68 -10.83
CA GLU A 32 12.97 -13.04 -11.30
C GLU A 32 14.41 -13.46 -11.03
N ARG A 33 15.36 -12.52 -11.18
CA ARG A 33 16.80 -12.77 -10.94
C ARG A 33 17.21 -12.60 -9.48
N GLY A 34 16.28 -12.32 -8.57
CA GLY A 34 16.55 -12.14 -7.14
C GLY A 34 17.17 -10.79 -6.75
N GLY A 35 17.26 -9.84 -7.69
CA GLY A 35 17.74 -8.47 -7.45
C GLY A 35 16.69 -7.54 -6.83
N LEU A 36 15.42 -7.98 -6.74
CA LEU A 36 14.32 -7.26 -6.10
C LEU A 36 13.46 -8.24 -5.31
N ARG A 37 13.07 -7.87 -4.08
CA ARG A 37 12.13 -8.64 -3.26
C ARG A 37 10.93 -7.78 -2.85
N ALA A 38 9.73 -8.24 -3.17
CA ALA A 38 8.51 -7.65 -2.63
C ALA A 38 8.32 -8.11 -1.17
N HIS A 39 8.28 -7.16 -0.25
CA HIS A 39 7.94 -7.44 1.14
C HIS A 39 6.42 -7.48 1.30
N ILE A 40 5.89 -8.62 1.74
CA ILE A 40 4.48 -8.79 2.10
C ILE A 40 4.38 -8.65 3.62
N ASP A 41 3.56 -7.70 4.05
CA ASP A 41 3.36 -7.39 5.46
C ASP A 41 2.22 -8.22 6.05
N ALA A 42 1.16 -8.43 5.26
CA ALA A 42 0.01 -9.26 5.60
C ALA A 42 -0.71 -9.76 4.33
N THR A 43 -1.40 -10.88 4.47
CA THR A 43 -2.28 -11.44 3.44
C THR A 43 -3.65 -11.69 4.04
N PHE A 44 -4.70 -11.23 3.36
CA PHE A 44 -6.10 -11.43 3.75
C PHE A 44 -6.83 -12.19 2.63
N PRO A 45 -7.86 -12.99 2.96
CA PRO A 45 -8.81 -13.45 1.97
C PRO A 45 -9.71 -12.28 1.53
N LEU A 46 -10.46 -12.45 0.44
CA LEU A 46 -11.34 -11.39 -0.10
C LEU A 46 -12.36 -10.90 0.93
N GLU A 47 -12.90 -11.78 1.76
CA GLU A 47 -13.85 -11.45 2.83
C GLU A 47 -13.22 -10.53 3.89
N GLY A 48 -11.89 -10.57 4.02
CA GLY A 48 -11.10 -9.74 4.94
C GLY A 48 -10.74 -8.35 4.40
N LEU A 49 -11.26 -7.93 3.24
CA LEU A 49 -10.91 -6.65 2.59
C LEU A 49 -11.09 -5.43 3.50
N GLY A 50 -12.12 -5.44 4.37
CA GLY A 50 -12.37 -4.36 5.31
C GLY A 50 -11.25 -4.17 6.33
N ASP A 51 -10.73 -5.27 6.89
CA ASP A 51 -9.60 -5.24 7.83
C ASP A 51 -8.29 -4.87 7.13
N ALA A 52 -8.06 -5.43 5.94
CA ALA A 52 -6.93 -5.06 5.09
C ALA A 52 -6.92 -3.54 4.80
N HIS A 53 -8.08 -2.96 4.47
CA HIS A 53 -8.18 -1.53 4.21
C HIS A 53 -7.91 -0.70 5.47
N ARG A 54 -8.48 -1.08 6.62
CA ARG A 54 -8.20 -0.42 7.92
C ARG A 54 -6.71 -0.45 8.25
N MET A 55 -6.03 -1.58 8.04
CA MET A 55 -4.59 -1.71 8.24
C MET A 55 -3.78 -0.79 7.31
N SER A 56 -4.18 -0.71 6.04
CA SER A 56 -3.51 0.15 5.04
C SER A 56 -3.55 1.63 5.43
N ILE A 57 -4.72 2.13 5.81
CA ILE A 57 -4.90 3.55 6.16
C ILE A 57 -4.27 3.93 7.51
N ALA A 58 -4.00 2.95 8.38
CA ALA A 58 -3.33 3.18 9.66
C ALA A 58 -1.84 3.58 9.50
N GLY A 59 -1.24 3.37 8.31
CA GLY A 59 0.07 3.90 7.94
C GLY A 59 1.27 3.24 8.62
N ARG A 60 1.10 2.06 9.23
CA ARG A 60 2.17 1.34 9.96
C ARG A 60 2.72 0.11 9.22
N THR A 61 2.41 -0.05 7.94
CA THR A 61 2.85 -1.20 7.16
C THR A 61 4.28 -1.04 6.66
N ARG A 62 5.09 -2.10 6.75
CA ARG A 62 6.46 -2.12 6.18
C ARG A 62 6.52 -2.70 4.78
N GLY A 63 5.42 -3.27 4.30
CA GLY A 63 5.32 -3.92 3.01
C GLY A 63 3.92 -3.80 2.41
N LYS A 64 3.67 -4.62 1.38
CA LYS A 64 2.36 -4.71 0.73
C LYS A 64 1.40 -5.54 1.57
N ILE A 65 0.15 -5.08 1.64
CA ILE A 65 -0.98 -5.91 2.07
C ILE A 65 -1.53 -6.58 0.81
N VAL A 66 -1.66 -7.90 0.83
CA VAL A 66 -2.13 -8.70 -0.30
C VAL A 66 -3.52 -9.23 -0.01
N ILE A 67 -4.40 -9.18 -1.00
CA ILE A 67 -5.68 -9.87 -0.99
C ILE A 67 -5.56 -11.12 -1.85
N ALA A 68 -5.70 -12.29 -1.24
CA ALA A 68 -5.73 -13.56 -1.95
C ALA A 68 -7.15 -13.83 -2.45
N VAL A 69 -7.26 -14.10 -3.75
CA VAL A 69 -8.48 -14.57 -4.41
C VAL A 69 -8.19 -15.96 -4.95
N ALA A 70 -9.08 -16.92 -4.69
CA ALA A 70 -8.99 -18.29 -5.18
C ALA A 70 -9.82 -18.46 -6.46
#